data_AF-A0A836BUK0-F1
#
_entry.id   AF-A0A836BUK0-F1
#
_cell.length_a   1.000
_cell.length_b   1.000
_cell.length_c   1.000
_cell.angle_alpha   90.00
_cell.angle_beta   90.00
_cell.angle_gamma   90.00
#
_symmetry.space_group_name_H-M   'P 1'
#
loop_
_entity.id
_entity.type
_entity.pdbx_description
1 polymer ?
#
loop_
_entity_poly.entity_id
_entity_poly.type
_entity_poly.pdbx_seq_one_letter_code
_entity_poly.pdbx_strand_id
1 'polypeptide(L)'
;MEVNPLLTHSDLGTVKKILFNNPPAEKVFGYTPPRDPEGAREVMMLWKGHKPSPSQDQVNPKQDFKTLNKMAIASGLSTAKEQPAFRKEHAGVMVKTQKDGGSPSRRNASPTIPSSKTGTVFGMPSAHRTAEVSRTHGPDEPPVKFLVQGAYQDDWVRKNLEAEAAGAGASRPYIPPQPTKAVLGHSYGSLKYLQPPNNEEPWKMSKFKAVGPKVTQFNGKGTRSPARASGAAPYAEAPLDSPAAAPYEEEAPPS
;
A
#
# COMPACT_ATOMS: atom_id res chain seq x y z
N MET A 1 -31.35 -16.49 -11.50
CA MET A 1 -31.25 -15.40 -12.50
C MET A 1 -32.44 -15.58 -13.41
N GLU A 2 -33.44 -14.69 -13.32
CA GLU A 2 -34.70 -14.85 -14.09
C GLU A 2 -34.66 -14.17 -15.46
N VAL A 3 -33.73 -13.24 -15.70
CA VAL A 3 -33.66 -12.47 -16.95
C VAL A 3 -32.21 -12.36 -17.46
N ASN A 4 -32.01 -12.56 -18.76
CA ASN A 4 -30.72 -12.47 -19.43
C ASN A 4 -30.30 -11.00 -19.64
N PRO A 5 -29.13 -10.56 -19.13
CA PRO A 5 -28.68 -9.16 -19.23
C PRO A 5 -28.39 -8.68 -20.64
N LEU A 6 -28.23 -9.59 -21.61
CA LEU A 6 -27.98 -9.24 -23.00
C LEU A 6 -29.26 -8.88 -23.77
N LEU A 7 -30.43 -9.21 -23.23
CA LEU A 7 -31.73 -9.00 -23.88
C LEU A 7 -32.48 -7.77 -23.35
N THR A 8 -31.92 -7.08 -22.36
CA THR A 8 -32.58 -5.93 -21.73
C THR A 8 -31.99 -4.62 -22.25
N HIS A 9 -32.81 -3.83 -22.93
CA HIS A 9 -32.45 -2.49 -23.36
C HIS A 9 -32.58 -1.49 -22.20
N SER A 10 -31.69 -0.49 -22.18
CA SER A 10 -31.74 0.59 -21.19
C SER A 10 -32.73 1.67 -21.64
N ASP A 11 -33.72 1.97 -20.81
CA ASP A 11 -34.64 3.09 -21.05
C ASP A 11 -33.92 4.42 -20.76
N LEU A 12 -33.95 5.35 -21.72
CA LEU A 12 -33.32 6.67 -21.59
C LEU A 12 -33.92 7.45 -20.42
N GLY A 13 -33.08 8.04 -19.58
CA GLY A 13 -33.50 8.84 -18.43
C GLY A 13 -33.87 8.04 -17.16
N THR A 14 -33.77 6.71 -17.18
CA THR A 14 -34.02 5.88 -16.01
C THR A 14 -32.76 5.15 -15.54
N VAL A 15 -32.70 4.82 -14.25
CA VAL A 15 -31.60 4.01 -13.70
C VAL A 15 -31.67 2.60 -14.30
N LYS A 16 -30.52 2.05 -14.70
CA LYS A 16 -30.41 0.68 -15.24
C LYS A 16 -31.11 -0.30 -14.31
N LYS A 17 -32.09 -1.04 -14.83
CA LYS A 17 -32.83 -2.07 -14.09
C LYS A 17 -31.86 -3.10 -13.52
N ILE A 18 -32.00 -3.44 -12.25
CA ILE A 18 -31.17 -4.45 -11.60
C ILE A 18 -31.68 -5.81 -12.03
N LEU A 19 -30.87 -6.55 -12.79
CA LEU A 19 -31.24 -7.86 -13.37
C LEU A 19 -30.79 -9.04 -12.51
N PHE A 20 -30.10 -8.75 -11.40
CA PHE A 20 -29.71 -9.74 -10.41
C PHE A 20 -30.83 -9.87 -9.39
N ASN A 21 -31.05 -11.08 -8.87
CA ASN A 21 -31.96 -11.29 -7.75
C ASN A 21 -31.41 -10.51 -6.57
N ASN A 22 -32.02 -9.36 -6.26
CA ASN A 22 -31.71 -8.66 -5.04
C ASN A 22 -32.08 -9.56 -3.86
N PRO A 23 -31.22 -9.67 -2.84
CA PRO A 23 -31.64 -10.31 -1.60
C PRO A 23 -32.87 -9.60 -1.01
N PRO A 24 -33.58 -10.27 -0.09
CA PRO A 24 -34.76 -9.71 0.58
C PRO A 24 -34.48 -8.32 1.14
N ALA A 25 -35.50 -7.46 1.18
CA ALA A 25 -35.39 -6.07 1.64
C ALA A 25 -34.81 -5.93 3.07
N GLU A 26 -34.89 -6.98 3.88
CA GLU A 26 -34.33 -7.06 5.23
C GLU A 26 -32.80 -7.21 5.25
N LYS A 27 -32.18 -7.58 4.12
CA LYS A 27 -30.75 -7.81 4.04
C LYS A 27 -30.01 -6.50 3.83
N VAL A 28 -29.38 -6.01 4.90
CA VAL A 28 -28.46 -4.89 4.84
C VAL A 28 -27.22 -5.31 4.04
N PHE A 29 -26.92 -4.58 2.97
CA PHE A 29 -25.68 -4.75 2.23
C PHE A 29 -24.51 -4.12 2.98
N GLY A 30 -23.34 -4.72 2.83
CA GLY A 30 -22.12 -4.27 3.49
C GLY A 30 -21.73 -5.15 4.68
N TYR A 31 -20.65 -4.76 5.35
CA TYR A 31 -20.17 -5.42 6.55
C TYR A 31 -20.72 -4.68 7.77
N THR A 32 -21.56 -5.35 8.55
CA THR A 32 -21.99 -4.89 9.87
C THR A 32 -20.98 -5.39 10.89
N PRO A 33 -20.10 -4.52 11.45
CA PRO A 33 -19.15 -4.96 12.46
C PRO A 33 -19.92 -5.55 13.65
N PRO A 34 -19.46 -6.68 14.23
CA PRO A 34 -20.05 -7.18 15.45
C PRO A 34 -19.93 -6.11 16.52
N ARG A 35 -21.05 -5.80 17.18
CA ARG A 35 -21.05 -4.80 18.26
C ARG A 35 -20.20 -5.32 19.40
N ASP A 36 -19.28 -4.49 19.89
CA ASP A 36 -18.45 -4.86 21.03
C ASP A 36 -19.36 -5.18 22.24
N PRO A 37 -19.01 -6.21 23.02
CA PRO A 37 -19.81 -6.62 24.18
C PRO A 37 -19.73 -5.59 25.32
N GLU A 38 -18.79 -4.64 25.23
CA GLU A 38 -18.56 -3.59 26.22
C GLU A 38 -18.98 -2.25 25.63
N GLY A 39 -19.87 -1.54 26.32
CA GLY A 39 -20.27 -0.20 25.92
C GLY A 39 -19.21 0.85 26.31
N ALA A 40 -19.11 1.95 25.57
CA ALA A 40 -18.19 3.06 25.91
C ALA A 40 -18.38 3.55 27.37
N ARG A 41 -19.61 3.58 27.86
CA ARG A 41 -19.94 3.91 29.26
C ARG A 41 -19.26 2.96 30.26
N GLU A 42 -19.24 1.66 29.97
CA GLU A 42 -18.68 0.65 30.87
C GLU A 42 -17.16 0.73 30.89
N VAL A 43 -16.53 0.95 29.74
CA VAL A 43 -15.07 1.14 29.62
C VAL A 43 -14.60 2.42 30.32
N MET A 44 -15.40 3.49 30.28
CA MET A 44 -15.06 4.76 30.92
C MET A 44 -15.31 4.77 32.43
N MET A 45 -16.37 4.11 32.91
CA MET A 45 -16.79 4.18 34.31
C MET A 45 -16.25 3.03 35.16
N LEU A 46 -15.96 1.88 34.56
CA LEU A 46 -15.33 0.75 35.23
C LEU A 46 -13.93 0.58 34.65
N TRP A 47 -12.92 0.52 35.51
CA TRP A 47 -11.56 0.12 35.14
C TRP A 47 -11.54 -1.38 34.79
N LYS A 48 -12.17 -1.73 33.68
CA LYS A 48 -12.26 -3.07 33.13
C LYS A 48 -11.44 -3.11 31.85
N GLY A 49 -10.55 -4.10 31.73
CA GLY A 49 -9.75 -4.28 30.53
C GLY A 49 -10.63 -4.61 29.33
N HIS A 50 -10.44 -3.86 28.24
CA HIS A 50 -11.16 -4.06 26.99
C HIS A 50 -10.95 -5.47 26.42
N LYS A 51 -12.05 -6.18 26.14
CA LYS A 51 -12.00 -7.44 25.40
C LYS A 51 -12.22 -7.15 23.91
N PRO A 52 -11.18 -7.24 23.05
CA PRO A 52 -11.34 -6.97 21.63
C PRO A 52 -12.38 -7.92 21.03
N SER A 53 -13.24 -7.40 20.17
CA SER A 53 -14.17 -8.23 19.40
C SER A 53 -13.38 -9.27 18.59
N PRO A 54 -13.88 -10.52 18.51
CA PRO A 54 -13.21 -11.54 17.74
C PRO A 54 -13.19 -11.10 16.28
N SER A 55 -11.99 -10.89 15.75
CA SER A 55 -11.85 -10.55 14.33
C SER A 55 -12.40 -11.69 13.48
N GLN A 56 -12.88 -11.39 12.26
CA GLN A 56 -13.44 -12.40 11.35
C GLN A 56 -12.49 -13.59 11.14
N ASP A 57 -11.18 -13.34 11.18
CA ASP A 57 -10.15 -14.38 11.10
C ASP A 57 -10.24 -15.38 12.26
N GLN A 58 -10.60 -14.93 13.48
CA GLN A 58 -10.79 -15.80 14.64
C GLN A 58 -12.12 -16.56 14.61
N VAL A 59 -13.18 -15.96 14.05
CA VAL A 59 -14.53 -16.57 14.00
C VAL A 59 -14.62 -17.61 12.88
N ASN A 60 -13.99 -17.35 11.73
CA ASN A 60 -13.95 -18.24 10.58
C ASN A 60 -12.55 -18.23 9.97
N PRO A 61 -11.59 -18.99 10.54
CA PRO A 61 -10.24 -19.06 9.99
C PRO A 61 -10.31 -19.60 8.55
N LYS A 62 -9.82 -18.78 7.62
CA LYS A 62 -9.73 -19.18 6.21
C LYS A 62 -8.64 -20.25 6.05
N GLN A 63 -8.80 -21.14 5.07
CA GLN A 63 -7.75 -22.08 4.70
C GLN A 63 -6.49 -21.35 4.25
N ASP A 64 -5.32 -21.84 4.66
CA ASP A 64 -4.05 -21.25 4.24
C ASP A 64 -3.64 -21.81 2.87
N PHE A 65 -4.08 -21.11 1.83
CA PHE A 65 -3.76 -21.49 0.45
C PHE A 65 -2.26 -21.47 0.15
N LYS A 66 -1.45 -20.71 0.88
CA LYS A 66 0.00 -20.66 0.62
C LYS A 66 0.68 -21.94 1.09
N THR A 67 0.36 -22.41 2.28
CA THR A 67 0.89 -23.67 2.81
C THR A 67 0.30 -24.86 2.05
N LEU A 68 -1.00 -24.83 1.74
CA LEU A 68 -1.63 -25.85 0.89
C LEU A 68 -0.99 -25.96 -0.48
N ASN A 69 -0.72 -24.84 -1.16
CA ASN A 69 -0.07 -24.89 -2.48
C ASN A 69 1.38 -25.40 -2.37
N LYS A 70 2.11 -25.07 -1.30
CA LYS A 70 3.45 -25.63 -1.05
C LYS A 70 3.40 -27.14 -0.82
N MET A 71 2.42 -27.62 -0.04
CA MET A 71 2.20 -29.05 0.18
C MET A 71 1.83 -29.76 -1.11
N ALA A 72 0.95 -29.17 -1.93
CA ALA A 72 0.56 -29.72 -3.23
C ALA A 72 1.76 -29.91 -4.16
N ILE A 73 2.64 -28.91 -4.22
CA ILE A 73 3.89 -28.97 -5.00
C ILE A 73 4.81 -30.06 -4.43
N ALA A 74 4.94 -30.16 -3.10
CA ALA A 74 5.75 -31.18 -2.45
C ALA A 74 5.24 -32.61 -2.69
N SER A 75 3.91 -32.79 -2.81
CA SER A 75 3.29 -34.05 -3.22
C SER A 75 3.32 -34.30 -4.73
N GLY A 76 3.92 -33.42 -5.53
CA GLY A 76 4.09 -33.59 -6.97
C GLY A 76 2.91 -33.14 -7.83
N LEU A 77 1.91 -32.45 -7.27
CA LEU A 77 0.80 -31.89 -8.05
C LEU A 77 1.30 -30.68 -8.86
N SER A 78 1.32 -30.84 -10.18
CA SER A 78 1.71 -29.79 -11.13
C SER A 78 0.51 -29.19 -11.87
N THR A 79 -0.65 -29.86 -11.86
CA THR A 79 -1.84 -29.45 -12.61
C THR A 79 -2.82 -28.65 -11.76
N ALA A 80 -3.28 -27.50 -12.27
CA ALA A 80 -4.24 -26.64 -11.56
C ALA A 80 -5.61 -27.31 -11.28
N LYS A 81 -6.01 -28.29 -12.11
CA LYS A 81 -7.27 -29.04 -11.97
C LYS A 81 -7.31 -29.93 -10.72
N GLU A 82 -6.15 -30.34 -10.22
CA GLU A 82 -6.03 -31.26 -9.08
C GLU A 82 -5.98 -30.51 -7.74
N GLN A 83 -5.65 -29.22 -7.76
CA GLN A 83 -5.58 -28.40 -6.55
C GLN A 83 -6.90 -28.32 -5.76
N PRO A 84 -8.10 -28.21 -6.37
CA PRO A 84 -9.35 -28.19 -5.62
C PRO A 84 -9.62 -29.48 -4.85
N ALA A 85 -9.27 -30.65 -5.40
CA ALA A 85 -9.39 -31.92 -4.70
C ALA A 85 -8.40 -31.99 -3.52
N PHE A 86 -7.14 -31.61 -3.77
CA PHE A 86 -6.10 -31.56 -2.74
C PHE A 86 -6.45 -30.64 -1.56
N ARG A 87 -7.06 -29.47 -1.83
CA ARG A 87 -7.51 -28.53 -0.80
C ARG A 87 -8.68 -29.04 0.04
N LYS A 88 -9.53 -29.90 -0.53
CA LYS A 88 -10.63 -30.56 0.21
C LYS A 88 -10.10 -31.64 1.13
N GLU A 89 -9.15 -32.44 0.65
CA GLU A 89 -8.50 -33.49 1.45
C GLU A 89 -7.70 -32.92 2.62
N HIS A 90 -7.04 -31.77 2.41
CA HIS A 90 -6.22 -31.10 3.42
C HIS A 90 -6.94 -29.90 4.07
N ALA A 91 -8.24 -30.03 4.31
CA ALA A 91 -9.06 -28.93 4.84
C ALA A 91 -8.65 -28.44 6.24
N GLY A 92 -7.87 -29.24 6.99
CA GLY A 92 -7.32 -28.88 8.30
C GLY A 92 -6.16 -27.88 8.26
N VAL A 93 -5.62 -27.54 7.09
CA VAL A 93 -4.55 -26.54 6.95
C VAL A 93 -5.17 -25.14 6.92
N MET A 94 -5.34 -24.55 8.11
CA MET A 94 -5.91 -23.23 8.29
C MET A 94 -4.84 -22.15 8.50
N VAL A 95 -5.19 -20.90 8.18
CA VAL A 95 -4.33 -19.76 8.51
C VAL A 95 -4.18 -19.70 10.02
N LYS A 96 -2.93 -19.79 10.50
CA LYS A 96 -2.62 -19.59 11.92
C LYS A 96 -3.08 -18.21 12.33
N THR A 97 -4.17 -18.15 13.06
CA THR A 97 -4.59 -16.92 13.71
C THR A 97 -3.87 -16.78 15.04
N GLN A 98 -3.74 -15.55 15.52
CA GLN A 98 -2.88 -15.16 16.65
C GLN A 98 -3.12 -15.97 17.95
N LYS A 99 -4.23 -16.72 18.05
CA LYS A 99 -4.59 -17.53 19.21
C LYS A 99 -3.90 -18.90 19.24
N ASP A 100 -3.47 -19.43 18.09
CA ASP A 100 -2.86 -20.76 17.99
C ASP A 100 -1.32 -20.70 18.14
N GLY A 101 -0.85 -20.24 19.30
CA GLY A 101 0.48 -20.54 19.87
C GLY A 101 1.73 -20.18 19.06
N GLY A 102 1.63 -19.40 17.98
CA GLY A 102 2.74 -19.15 17.07
C GLY A 102 3.09 -17.67 16.96
N SER A 103 4.03 -17.23 17.79
CA SER A 103 4.78 -15.95 17.74
C SER A 103 3.93 -14.67 17.62
N PRO A 104 3.95 -13.75 18.60
CA PRO A 104 3.23 -12.50 18.48
C PRO A 104 3.72 -11.76 17.23
N SER A 105 2.79 -11.51 16.31
CA SER A 105 2.97 -10.49 15.29
C SER A 105 3.47 -9.23 16.01
N ARG A 106 4.63 -8.69 15.59
CA ARG A 106 5.33 -7.56 16.25
C ARG A 106 4.47 -6.30 16.44
N ARG A 107 3.23 -6.29 15.92
CA ARG A 107 2.28 -5.20 16.04
C ARG A 107 1.43 -5.24 17.30
N ASN A 108 1.29 -6.40 17.95
CA ASN A 108 0.43 -6.59 19.14
C ASN A 108 1.15 -7.17 20.36
N ALA A 109 2.49 -7.27 20.33
CA ALA A 109 3.22 -7.47 21.56
C ALA A 109 3.08 -6.17 22.36
N SER A 110 2.35 -6.21 23.48
CA SER A 110 2.51 -5.20 24.54
C SER A 110 4.01 -4.98 24.69
N PRO A 111 4.50 -3.72 24.60
CA PRO A 111 5.92 -3.45 24.52
C PRO A 111 6.59 -4.22 25.65
N THR A 112 7.53 -5.10 25.30
CA THR A 112 8.34 -5.80 26.30
C THR A 112 9.14 -4.72 26.99
N ILE A 113 8.61 -4.23 28.11
CA ILE A 113 9.35 -3.38 29.02
C ILE A 113 10.56 -4.23 29.40
N PRO A 114 11.79 -3.80 29.07
CA PRO A 114 12.97 -4.58 29.41
C PRO A 114 12.92 -4.83 30.91
N SER A 115 13.01 -6.10 31.31
CA SER A 115 13.05 -6.50 32.72
C SER A 115 14.08 -5.62 33.41
N SER A 116 13.58 -4.72 34.26
CA SER A 116 14.40 -3.82 35.05
C SER A 116 15.44 -4.67 35.76
N LYS A 117 16.71 -4.52 35.38
CA LYS A 117 17.79 -4.86 36.31
C LYS A 117 17.56 -3.95 37.52
N THR A 118 17.44 -4.55 38.69
CA THR A 118 17.34 -3.87 39.99
C THR A 118 18.13 -2.56 39.98
N GLY A 119 17.43 -1.42 39.94
CA GLY A 119 18.02 -0.09 39.89
C GLY A 119 17.54 0.84 38.77
N THR A 120 16.81 0.38 37.75
CA THR A 120 16.21 1.30 36.75
C THR A 120 14.87 1.85 37.25
N VAL A 121 14.93 2.94 38.00
CA VAL A 121 13.78 3.79 38.30
C VAL A 121 13.25 4.35 36.97
N PHE A 122 11.97 4.17 36.69
CA PHE A 122 11.33 4.84 35.55
C PHE A 122 11.22 6.33 35.85
N GLY A 123 11.81 7.15 34.96
CA GLY A 123 11.95 8.59 35.11
C GLY A 123 13.41 8.99 34.93
N MET A 124 13.68 10.07 34.18
CA MET A 124 15.03 10.63 34.12
C MET A 124 15.32 11.35 35.45
N PRO A 125 16.41 11.02 36.17
CA PRO A 125 16.78 11.79 37.34
C PRO A 125 17.12 13.22 36.92
N SER A 126 16.37 14.21 37.42
CA SER A 126 16.58 15.63 37.12
C SER A 126 17.97 16.13 37.51
N ALA A 127 18.65 15.42 38.41
CA ALA A 127 19.99 15.75 38.87
C ALA A 127 21.12 15.44 37.86
N HIS A 128 20.93 14.46 36.96
CA HIS A 128 21.99 14.01 36.05
C HIS A 128 21.46 13.83 34.63
N ARG A 129 21.79 14.81 33.77
CA ARG A 129 21.50 14.75 32.33
C ARG A 129 22.59 13.99 31.60
N THR A 130 22.20 13.16 30.65
CA THR A 130 23.15 12.52 29.74
C THR A 130 23.68 13.55 28.74
N ALA A 131 24.90 13.34 28.24
CA ALA A 131 25.53 14.23 27.27
C ALA A 131 24.69 14.41 25.99
N GLU A 132 23.91 13.39 25.60
CA GLU A 132 23.00 13.46 24.45
C GLU A 132 21.86 14.46 24.68
N VAL A 133 21.29 14.50 25.88
CA VAL A 133 20.22 15.45 26.25
C VAL A 133 20.76 16.87 26.33
N SER A 134 21.97 17.07 26.84
CA SER A 134 22.64 18.38 26.81
C SER A 134 22.96 18.85 25.39
N ARG A 135 23.25 17.92 24.47
CA ARG A 135 23.50 18.25 23.06
C ARG A 135 22.23 18.66 22.31
N THR A 136 21.08 18.05 22.61
CA THR A 136 19.81 18.35 21.93
C THR A 136 19.06 19.52 22.54
N HIS A 137 19.09 19.68 23.87
CA HIS A 137 18.30 20.68 24.60
C HIS A 137 19.14 21.80 25.23
N GLY A 138 20.46 21.77 25.05
CA GLY A 138 21.38 22.73 25.64
C GLY A 138 21.86 22.35 27.04
N PRO A 139 22.93 23.01 27.53
CA PRO A 139 23.52 22.72 28.82
C PRO A 139 22.60 23.07 30.00
N ASP A 140 21.77 24.11 29.86
CA ASP A 140 20.89 24.60 30.91
C ASP A 140 19.46 24.08 30.71
N GLU A 141 18.86 23.55 31.78
CA GLU A 141 17.42 23.29 31.81
C GLU A 141 16.69 24.62 31.79
N PRO A 142 15.76 24.87 30.85
CA PRO A 142 14.90 26.04 30.95
C PRO A 142 14.16 25.95 32.29
N PRO A 143 14.46 26.84 33.26
CA PRO A 143 13.87 26.75 34.57
C PRO A 143 12.35 26.76 34.44
N VAL A 144 11.65 25.79 35.03
CA VAL A 144 10.18 25.73 34.99
C VAL A 144 9.55 27.06 35.45
N LYS A 145 10.25 27.78 36.33
CA LYS A 145 9.92 29.15 36.73
C LYS A 145 9.71 30.10 35.54
N PHE A 146 10.57 30.06 34.53
CA PHE A 146 10.47 30.93 33.35
C PHE A 146 9.32 30.52 32.41
N LEU A 147 8.93 29.24 32.41
CA LEU A 147 7.73 28.78 31.73
C LEU A 147 6.47 29.32 32.42
N VAL A 148 6.40 29.23 33.75
CA VAL A 148 5.26 29.73 34.54
C VAL A 148 5.16 31.25 34.48
N GLN A 149 6.30 31.95 34.43
CA GLN A 149 6.37 33.41 34.34
C GLN A 149 6.21 33.96 32.91
N GLY A 150 6.07 33.10 31.90
CA GLY A 150 5.89 33.53 30.51
C GLY A 150 7.13 34.16 29.86
N ALA A 151 8.32 33.99 30.43
CA ALA A 151 9.55 34.63 29.94
C ALA A 151 9.94 34.21 28.50
N TYR A 152 9.42 33.08 28.02
CA TYR A 152 9.66 32.56 26.67
C TYR A 152 8.62 33.01 25.62
N GLN A 153 7.61 33.80 26.01
CA GLN A 153 6.57 34.26 25.07
C GLN A 153 7.17 35.12 23.96
N ASP A 154 8.13 35.98 24.31
CA ASP A 154 8.77 36.90 23.37
C ASP A 154 9.90 36.26 22.54
N ASP A 155 10.41 35.10 22.97
CA ASP A 155 11.47 34.38 22.25
C ASP A 155 11.01 33.91 20.88
N TRP A 156 9.74 33.51 20.75
CA TRP A 156 9.17 33.07 19.49
C TRP A 156 9.01 34.25 18.52
N VAL A 157 8.51 35.38 19.00
CA VAL A 157 8.34 36.60 18.21
C VAL A 157 9.70 37.10 17.71
N ARG A 158 10.71 37.13 18.58
CA ARG A 158 12.07 37.52 18.23
C ARG A 158 12.69 36.58 17.19
N LYS A 159 12.57 35.26 17.37
CA LYS A 159 13.09 34.28 16.41
C LYS A 159 12.40 34.37 15.05
N ASN A 160 11.11 34.68 15.01
CA ASN A 160 10.40 34.89 13.76
C ASN A 160 10.83 36.20 13.08
N LEU A 161 10.99 37.29 13.83
CA LEU A 161 11.54 38.55 13.31
C LEU A 161 12.97 38.37 12.77
N GLU A 162 13.81 37.63 13.49
CA GLU A 162 15.16 37.27 13.04
C GLU A 162 15.12 36.37 11.80
N ALA A 163 14.20 35.41 11.73
CA ALA A 163 14.02 34.54 10.57
C ALA A 163 13.48 35.29 9.34
N GLU A 164 12.59 36.26 9.55
CA GLU A 164 12.11 37.18 8.50
C GLU A 164 13.23 38.11 8.03
N ALA A 165 14.00 38.70 8.94
CA ALA A 165 15.17 39.53 8.63
C ALA A 165 16.28 38.74 7.92
N ALA A 166 16.46 37.45 8.27
CA ALA A 166 17.37 36.53 7.61
C ALA A 166 16.83 35.96 6.27
N GLY A 167 15.62 36.36 5.85
CA GLY A 167 15.02 35.93 4.60
C GLY A 167 14.57 34.46 4.57
N ALA A 168 14.45 33.79 5.72
CA ALA A 168 14.01 32.39 5.80
C ALA A 168 12.51 32.20 5.42
N GLY A 169 11.76 33.30 5.36
CA GLY A 169 10.40 33.37 4.79
C GLY A 169 10.37 33.59 3.27
N ALA A 170 11.49 33.92 2.63
CA ALA A 170 11.57 34.05 1.18
C ALA A 170 11.61 32.65 0.55
N SER A 171 10.58 32.34 -0.25
CA SER A 171 10.50 31.26 -1.25
C SER A 171 11.61 30.21 -1.15
N ARG A 172 11.37 29.15 -0.38
CA ARG A 172 12.25 27.97 -0.41
C ARG A 172 12.39 27.50 -1.87
N PRO A 173 13.61 27.28 -2.40
CA PRO A 173 13.76 26.83 -3.78
C PRO A 173 13.00 25.50 -3.96
N TYR A 174 12.23 25.42 -5.03
CA TYR A 174 11.48 24.20 -5.36
C TYR A 174 12.46 23.04 -5.57
N ILE A 175 12.39 22.03 -4.70
CA ILE A 175 13.17 20.80 -4.84
C ILE A 175 12.29 19.82 -5.64
N PRO A 176 12.67 19.44 -6.89
CA PRO A 176 11.88 18.49 -7.65
C PRO A 176 11.85 17.14 -6.92
N PRO A 177 10.69 16.46 -6.90
CA PRO A 177 10.54 15.18 -6.21
C PRO A 177 11.44 14.13 -6.86
N GLN A 178 12.26 13.48 -6.05
CA GLN A 178 13.08 12.35 -6.51
C GLN A 178 12.17 11.18 -6.92
N PRO A 179 12.43 10.52 -8.06
CA PRO A 179 11.62 9.40 -8.49
C PRO A 179 11.72 8.26 -7.48
N THR A 180 10.57 7.66 -7.15
CA THR A 180 10.53 6.54 -6.20
C THR A 180 11.15 5.28 -6.81
N LYS A 181 11.58 4.34 -5.95
CA LYS A 181 12.11 3.03 -6.39
C LYS A 181 11.11 2.26 -7.27
N ALA A 182 9.80 2.46 -7.05
CA ALA A 182 8.76 1.87 -7.88
C ALA A 182 8.74 2.48 -9.30
N VAL A 183 8.82 3.80 -9.42
CA VAL A 183 8.88 4.50 -10.72
C VAL A 183 10.11 4.06 -11.52
N LEU A 184 11.27 3.97 -10.86
CA LEU A 184 12.48 3.44 -11.49
C LEU A 184 12.30 1.98 -11.94
N GLY A 185 11.69 1.12 -11.12
CA GLY A 185 11.42 -0.28 -11.49
C GLY A 185 10.52 -0.41 -12.73
N HIS A 186 9.50 0.44 -12.85
CA HIS A 186 8.61 0.46 -14.00
C HIS A 186 9.31 0.95 -15.29
N SER A 187 10.18 1.97 -15.20
CA SER A 187 10.93 2.46 -16.36
C SER A 187 11.98 1.45 -16.85
N TYR A 188 12.65 0.73 -15.95
CA TYR A 188 13.55 -0.35 -16.34
C TYR A 188 12.80 -1.52 -17.01
N GLY A 189 11.58 -1.82 -16.56
CA GLY A 189 10.73 -2.84 -17.17
C GLY A 189 10.33 -2.46 -18.60
N SER A 190 9.84 -1.24 -18.82
CA SER A 190 9.41 -0.78 -20.15
C SER A 190 10.56 -0.71 -21.15
N LEU A 191 11.76 -0.30 -20.72
CA LEU A 191 12.94 -0.25 -21.58
C LEU A 191 13.34 -1.62 -22.13
N LYS A 192 13.14 -2.71 -21.37
CA LYS A 192 13.43 -4.08 -21.84
C LYS A 192 12.51 -4.54 -22.96
N TYR A 193 11.27 -4.04 -23.02
CA TYR A 193 10.33 -4.40 -24.09
C TYR A 193 10.54 -3.60 -25.38
N LEU A 194 11.19 -2.43 -25.27
CA LEU A 194 11.50 -1.57 -26.41
C LEU A 194 12.87 -1.88 -27.05
N GLN A 195 13.70 -2.71 -26.40
CA GLN A 195 14.95 -3.17 -27.00
C GLN A 195 14.66 -4.17 -28.13
N PRO A 196 15.36 -4.07 -29.28
CA PRO A 196 15.28 -5.08 -30.32
C PRO A 196 15.67 -6.45 -29.74
N PRO A 197 15.09 -7.56 -30.25
CA PRO A 197 15.40 -8.89 -29.73
C PRO A 197 16.91 -9.12 -29.83
N ASN A 198 17.56 -9.16 -28.67
CA ASN A 198 18.98 -9.41 -28.61
C ASN A 198 19.20 -10.87 -29.05
N ASN A 199 19.94 -11.07 -30.14
CA ASN A 199 20.28 -12.40 -30.69
C ASN A 199 21.30 -13.15 -29.82
N GLU A 200 21.49 -12.71 -28.58
CA GLU A 200 22.33 -13.40 -27.61
C GLU A 200 21.68 -14.72 -27.21
N GLU A 201 22.45 -15.80 -27.31
CA GLU A 201 22.01 -17.09 -26.83
C GLU A 201 21.62 -16.97 -25.35
N PRO A 202 20.44 -17.49 -24.95
CA PRO A 202 20.00 -17.43 -23.56
C PRO A 202 21.08 -18.05 -22.67
N TRP A 203 21.40 -17.34 -21.57
CA TRP A 203 22.48 -17.73 -20.68
C TRP A 203 22.41 -19.22 -20.34
N LYS A 204 23.45 -19.95 -20.75
CA LYS A 204 23.59 -21.38 -20.49
C LYS A 204 24.81 -21.59 -19.61
N MET A 205 24.60 -22.24 -18.47
CA MET A 205 25.70 -22.66 -17.60
C MET A 205 26.70 -23.52 -18.40
N SER A 206 28.01 -23.33 -18.13
CA SER A 206 29.09 -24.02 -18.84
C SER A 206 28.87 -25.54 -18.94
N LYS A 207 28.42 -26.16 -17.84
CA LYS A 207 28.13 -27.59 -17.74
C LYS A 207 27.02 -28.09 -18.69
N PHE A 208 26.16 -27.20 -19.16
CA PHE A 208 25.01 -27.55 -19.97
C PHE A 208 25.18 -27.15 -21.45
N LYS A 209 26.29 -26.52 -21.84
CA LYS A 209 26.54 -26.14 -23.25
C LYS A 209 26.34 -27.31 -24.22
N ALA A 210 26.87 -28.48 -23.88
CA ALA A 210 26.77 -29.71 -24.69
C ALA A 210 25.42 -30.45 -24.61
N VAL A 211 24.51 -30.08 -23.70
CA VAL A 211 23.21 -30.74 -23.57
C VAL A 211 22.21 -30.05 -24.48
N GLY A 212 21.83 -30.72 -25.58
CA GLY A 212 20.77 -30.23 -26.48
C GLY A 212 19.41 -30.19 -25.77
N PRO A 213 18.51 -29.26 -26.14
CA PRO A 213 17.16 -29.22 -25.58
C PRO A 213 16.40 -30.49 -25.98
N LYS A 214 15.99 -31.29 -24.99
CA LYS A 214 15.15 -32.48 -25.22
C LYS A 214 13.69 -32.15 -25.54
N VAL A 215 13.29 -30.88 -25.36
CA VAL A 215 11.94 -30.39 -25.63
C VAL A 215 12.05 -29.21 -26.59
N THR A 216 11.84 -29.45 -27.87
CA THR A 216 11.84 -28.43 -28.93
C THR A 216 10.47 -27.79 -29.12
N GLN A 217 9.40 -28.43 -28.62
CA GLN A 217 8.04 -27.94 -28.71
C GLN A 217 7.32 -28.10 -27.37
N PHE A 218 6.88 -26.99 -26.80
CA PHE A 218 5.96 -27.00 -25.67
C PHE A 218 4.59 -27.47 -26.18
N ASN A 219 4.11 -28.63 -25.74
CA ASN A 219 2.81 -29.20 -26.12
C ASN A 219 1.60 -28.48 -25.46
N GLY A 220 1.75 -27.19 -25.18
CA GLY A 220 0.64 -26.30 -24.88
C GLY A 220 0.17 -25.68 -26.19
N LYS A 221 -1.00 -26.11 -26.67
CA LYS A 221 -1.73 -25.43 -27.74
C LYS A 221 -1.71 -23.91 -27.51
N GLY A 222 -1.11 -23.17 -28.43
CA GLY A 222 -1.16 -21.71 -28.46
C GLY A 222 0.16 -21.01 -28.76
N THR A 223 0.83 -21.34 -29.85
CA THR A 223 1.73 -20.37 -30.48
C THR A 223 0.88 -19.20 -31.00
N ARG A 224 0.77 -18.14 -30.21
CA ARG A 224 0.49 -16.81 -30.78
C ARG A 224 1.71 -16.46 -31.63
N SER A 225 1.58 -16.60 -32.94
CA SER A 225 2.55 -16.06 -33.89
C SER A 225 2.76 -14.58 -33.58
N PRO A 226 4.00 -14.07 -33.53
CA PRO A 226 4.22 -12.64 -33.55
C PRO A 226 3.67 -12.13 -34.88
N ALA A 227 2.68 -11.23 -34.80
CA ALA A 227 2.16 -10.56 -35.98
C ALA A 227 3.32 -9.89 -36.71
N ARG A 228 3.53 -10.29 -37.97
CA ARG A 228 4.42 -9.64 -38.91
C ARG A 228 3.96 -8.19 -39.03
N ALA A 229 4.68 -7.27 -38.41
CA ALA A 229 4.48 -5.84 -38.59
C ALA A 229 4.75 -5.51 -40.06
N SER A 230 3.68 -5.40 -40.84
CA SER A 230 3.70 -4.85 -42.19
C SER A 230 4.05 -3.37 -42.09
N GLY A 231 5.18 -3.00 -42.69
CA GLY A 231 5.43 -1.70 -43.33
C GLY A 231 5.10 -0.45 -42.52
N ALA A 232 6.13 0.15 -41.94
CA ALA A 232 6.12 1.59 -41.67
C ALA A 232 5.86 2.34 -42.99
N ALA A 233 4.71 3.02 -43.07
CA ALA A 233 4.52 4.10 -44.01
C ALA A 233 5.17 5.36 -43.42
N PRO A 234 6.00 6.10 -44.16
CA PRO A 234 6.53 7.37 -43.70
C PRO A 234 5.38 8.39 -43.63
N TYR A 235 5.09 8.90 -42.44
CA TYR A 235 4.25 10.09 -42.31
C TYR A 235 5.04 11.27 -42.87
N ALA A 236 4.56 11.82 -43.97
CA ALA A 236 5.01 13.10 -44.50
C ALA A 236 4.69 14.20 -43.49
N GLU A 237 5.66 15.08 -43.23
CA GLU A 237 5.50 16.31 -42.48
C GLU A 237 4.42 17.18 -43.14
N ALA A 238 3.34 17.46 -42.41
CA ALA A 238 2.39 18.50 -42.77
C ALA A 238 2.89 19.85 -42.22
N PRO A 239 2.85 20.95 -43.00
CA PRO A 239 3.30 22.25 -42.54
C PRO A 239 2.37 22.78 -41.44
N LEU A 240 2.98 23.30 -40.37
CA LEU A 240 2.33 24.04 -39.29
C LEU A 240 1.74 25.34 -39.84
N ASP A 241 0.44 25.33 -40.12
CA ASP A 241 -0.32 26.55 -40.37
C ASP A 241 -0.65 27.21 -39.02
N SER A 242 -0.16 28.44 -38.83
CA SER A 242 -0.32 29.20 -37.61
C SER A 242 -1.68 29.92 -37.61
N PRO A 243 -2.56 29.74 -36.62
CA PRO A 243 -3.73 30.60 -36.51
C PRO A 243 -3.32 31.96 -35.91
N ALA A 244 -3.59 33.00 -36.71
CA ALA A 244 -3.41 34.40 -36.41
C ALA A 244 -4.12 34.84 -35.12
N ALA A 245 -3.47 35.76 -34.41
CA ALA A 245 -4.00 36.46 -33.24
C ALA A 245 -5.31 37.20 -33.57
N ALA A 246 -6.34 36.95 -32.77
CA ALA A 246 -7.53 37.80 -32.73
C ALA A 246 -7.28 39.00 -31.79
N PRO A 247 -7.63 40.24 -32.18
CA PRO A 247 -7.52 41.40 -31.30
C PRO A 247 -8.62 41.38 -30.22
N TYR A 248 -8.22 41.65 -28.99
CA TYR A 248 -9.12 41.89 -27.85
C TYR A 248 -9.84 43.24 -28.06
N GLU A 249 -11.18 43.23 -28.06
CA GLU A 249 -11.99 44.44 -27.92
C GLU A 249 -12.02 44.89 -26.45
N GLU A 250 -11.81 46.18 -26.27
CA GLU A 250 -11.73 46.91 -25.01
C GLU A 250 -13.15 47.36 -24.61
N GLU A 251 -13.79 46.68 -23.66
CA GLU A 251 -15.05 47.15 -23.05
C GLU A 251 -14.75 48.23 -21.99
N ALA A 252 -15.25 49.44 -22.25
CA ALA A 252 -15.24 50.55 -21.31
C ALA A 252 -16.27 50.35 -20.18
N PRO A 253 -15.99 50.80 -18.93
CA PRO A 253 -16.90 50.63 -17.81
C PRO A 253 -18.08 51.63 -17.84
N PRO A 254 -19.27 51.21 -17.36
CA PRO A 254 -20.45 52.06 -17.32
C PRO A 254 -20.38 53.13 -16.22
N SER A 255 -21.00 54.26 -16.54
CA SER A 255 -21.11 55.50 -15.73
C SER A 255 -22.02 55.36 -14.51
#